data_AF-A0A258H4H6-F1
#
_entry.id   AF-A0A258H4H6-F1
#
_cell.length_a   1.000
_cell.length_b   1.000
_cell.length_c   1.000
_cell.angle_alpha   90.00
_cell.angle_beta   90.00
_cell.angle_gamma   90.00
#
_symmetry.space_group_name_H-M   'P 1'
#
loop_
_entity.id
_entity.type
_entity.pdbx_description
1 polymer ?
#
loop_
_entity_poly.entity_id
_entity_poly.type
_entity_poly.pdbx_seq_one_letter_code
_entity_poly.pdbx_strand_id
1 'polypeptide(L)'
;MKSIFKAALAGAGLIALAACGGDADDRAADNVEANAEAMADNLEEQADMAPNETMEEALEQQADNVEDAGEARADAIDDVDDARMENRAN
;
A
#
# COMPACT_ATOMS: atom_id res chain seq x y z
N MET A 1 8.39 21.78 12.77
CA MET A 1 7.01 21.26 12.61
C MET A 1 6.89 20.65 11.22
N LYS A 2 7.17 19.36 11.07
CA LYS A 2 7.09 18.49 9.87
C LYS A 2 7.84 17.24 10.37
N SER A 3 7.21 16.17 10.84
CA SER A 3 6.58 15.14 10.00
C SER A 3 5.56 14.29 10.77
N ILE A 4 4.82 14.88 11.70
CA ILE A 4 3.77 14.18 12.50
C ILE A 4 2.49 13.85 11.71
N PHE A 5 2.53 13.88 10.37
CA PHE A 5 1.34 13.78 9.52
C PHE A 5 1.38 12.67 8.46
N LYS A 6 2.49 11.97 8.24
CA LYS A 6 2.59 11.01 7.12
C LYS A 6 1.98 9.63 7.42
N ALA A 7 2.09 9.12 8.65
CA ALA A 7 1.59 7.77 8.99
C ALA A 7 0.09 7.69 9.39
N ALA A 8 -0.71 8.75 9.25
CA ALA A 8 -2.07 8.81 9.80
C ALA A 8 -3.20 8.46 8.79
N LEU A 9 -2.86 8.18 7.54
CA LEU A 9 -3.85 7.99 6.46
C LEU A 9 -3.84 6.61 5.80
N ALA A 10 -2.96 5.69 6.19
CA ALA A 10 -2.91 4.35 5.58
C ALA A 10 -4.04 3.39 6.05
N GLY A 11 -4.69 3.65 7.19
CA GLY A 11 -5.43 2.56 7.87
C GLY A 11 -6.96 2.64 7.97
N ALA A 12 -7.64 3.68 7.49
CA ALA A 12 -9.03 3.93 7.93
C ALA A 12 -10.15 3.47 6.97
N GLY A 13 -9.84 2.85 5.83
CA GLY A 13 -10.81 2.59 4.76
C GLY A 13 -11.53 1.24 4.74
N LEU A 14 -10.83 0.12 4.93
CA LEU A 14 -11.27 -1.09 4.21
C LEU A 14 -11.76 -2.27 5.07
N ILE A 15 -11.83 -2.13 6.40
CA ILE A 15 -12.41 -3.15 7.29
C ILE A 15 -13.93 -3.30 7.09
N ALA A 16 -14.59 -2.38 6.38
CA ALA A 16 -16.03 -2.43 6.15
C ALA A 16 -16.48 -3.38 5.02
N LEU A 17 -15.59 -3.81 4.11
CA LEU A 17 -15.98 -4.69 2.97
C LEU A 17 -15.79 -6.19 3.25
N ALA A 18 -15.09 -6.56 4.33
CA ALA A 18 -14.98 -7.96 4.78
C ALA A 18 -16.31 -8.58 5.29
N ALA A 19 -17.38 -7.78 5.40
CA ALA A 19 -18.68 -8.23 5.89
C ALA A 19 -19.63 -8.75 4.80
N CYS A 20 -19.29 -8.66 3.51
CA CYS A 20 -20.16 -9.11 2.41
C CYS A 20 -19.50 -10.14 1.47
N GLY A 21 -18.84 -11.14 2.03
CA GLY A 21 -18.83 -12.47 1.41
C GLY A 21 -18.22 -12.61 0.01
N GLY A 22 -16.98 -12.17 -0.15
CA GLY A 22 -15.93 -13.04 -0.67
C GLY A 22 -15.57 -12.92 -2.14
N ASP A 23 -14.41 -12.31 -2.36
CA ASP A 23 -13.58 -12.58 -3.53
C ASP A 23 -12.14 -12.94 -3.10
N ALA A 24 -11.51 -13.81 -3.89
CA ALA A 24 -10.11 -14.18 -3.70
C ALA A 24 -9.16 -13.08 -4.19
N ASP A 25 -9.70 -12.16 -5.00
CA ASP A 25 -8.99 -11.09 -5.68
C ASP A 25 -8.80 -9.89 -4.71
N ASP A 26 -9.80 -9.57 -3.86
CA ASP A 26 -9.65 -8.66 -2.70
C ASP A 26 -8.47 -9.06 -1.80
N ARG A 27 -8.36 -10.36 -1.48
CA ARG A 27 -7.24 -10.85 -0.67
C ARG A 27 -5.91 -10.73 -1.40
N ALA A 28 -5.90 -10.75 -2.73
CA ALA A 28 -4.68 -10.60 -3.50
C ALA A 28 -4.21 -9.13 -3.48
N ALA A 29 -5.13 -8.18 -3.65
CA ALA A 29 -4.86 -6.74 -3.49
C ALA A 29 -4.38 -6.43 -2.07
N ASP A 30 -5.12 -6.87 -1.04
CA ASP A 30 -4.76 -6.71 0.38
C ASP A 30 -3.36 -7.26 0.69
N ASN A 31 -3.03 -8.43 0.13
CA ASN A 31 -1.70 -9.02 0.35
C ASN A 31 -0.60 -8.22 -0.37
N VAL A 32 -0.87 -7.62 -1.54
CA VAL A 32 0.11 -6.81 -2.26
C VAL A 32 0.38 -5.52 -1.50
N GLU A 33 -0.68 -4.85 -1.05
CA GLU A 33 -0.58 -3.62 -0.25
C GLU A 33 0.14 -3.89 1.09
N ALA A 34 -0.28 -4.91 1.84
CA ALA A 34 0.35 -5.26 3.11
C ALA A 34 1.82 -5.68 2.97
N ASN A 35 2.21 -6.32 1.86
CA ASN A 35 3.62 -6.63 1.60
C ASN A 35 4.41 -5.36 1.23
N ALA A 36 3.81 -4.44 0.48
CA ALA A 36 4.44 -3.18 0.13
C ALA A 36 4.62 -2.29 1.37
N GLU A 37 3.59 -2.13 2.21
CA GLU A 37 3.67 -1.45 3.51
C GLU A 37 4.78 -2.05 4.37
N ALA A 38 4.78 -3.38 4.55
CA ALA A 38 5.81 -4.02 5.37
C ALA A 38 7.24 -3.77 4.83
N MET A 39 7.41 -3.69 3.51
CA MET A 39 8.71 -3.36 2.92
C MET A 39 9.06 -1.87 3.10
N ALA A 40 8.09 -0.97 2.95
CA ALA A 40 8.24 0.47 3.18
C ALA A 40 8.60 0.75 4.64
N ASP A 41 7.89 0.16 5.61
CA ASP A 41 8.17 0.26 7.05
C ASP A 41 9.61 -0.17 7.38
N ASN A 42 10.08 -1.27 6.80
CA ASN A 42 11.46 -1.73 7.00
C ASN A 42 12.49 -0.74 6.41
N LEU A 43 12.16 -0.03 5.33
CA LEU A 43 13.02 0.98 4.72
C LEU A 43 13.02 2.27 5.55
N GLU A 44 11.87 2.67 6.09
CA GLU A 44 11.75 3.79 7.03
C GLU A 44 12.52 3.52 8.34
N GLU A 45 12.39 2.33 8.94
CA GLU A 45 13.19 1.96 10.12
C GLU A 45 14.70 2.01 9.83
N GLN A 46 15.12 1.65 8.61
CA GLN A 46 16.51 1.79 8.20
C GLN A 46 16.90 3.26 7.98
N ALA A 47 16.00 4.09 7.48
CA ALA A 47 16.20 5.53 7.30
C ALA A 47 16.39 6.21 8.68
N ASP A 48 15.57 5.85 9.67
CA ASP A 48 15.67 6.32 11.05
C ASP A 48 17.03 5.96 11.70
N MET A 49 17.61 4.83 11.30
CA MET A 49 18.93 4.38 11.75
C MET A 49 20.09 4.88 10.89
N ALA A 50 19.82 5.66 9.84
CA ALA A 50 20.83 6.09 8.88
C ALA A 50 21.87 7.02 9.53
N PRO A 51 23.16 6.90 9.14
CA PRO A 51 24.23 7.69 9.75
C PRO A 51 24.31 9.14 9.23
N ASN A 52 23.54 9.50 8.19
CA ASN A 52 23.49 10.85 7.61
C ASN A 52 22.22 11.06 6.79
N GLU A 53 21.85 12.33 6.60
CA GLU A 53 20.63 12.75 5.88
C GLU A 53 20.57 12.23 4.44
N THR A 54 21.70 12.17 3.71
CA THR A 54 21.68 11.68 2.32
C THR A 54 21.27 10.21 2.23
N MET A 55 21.63 9.41 3.24
CA MET A 55 21.26 8.00 3.30
C MET A 55 19.82 7.82 3.80
N GLU A 56 19.40 8.65 4.75
CA GLU A 56 18.00 8.74 5.22
C GLU A 56 17.07 9.05 4.04
N GLU A 57 17.32 10.15 3.31
CA GLU A 57 16.53 10.55 2.13
C GLU A 57 16.49 9.46 1.05
N ALA A 58 17.60 8.77 0.81
CA ALA A 58 17.65 7.70 -0.19
C ALA A 58 16.84 6.46 0.22
N LEU A 59 16.70 6.20 1.53
CA LEU A 59 15.91 5.10 2.08
C LEU A 59 14.43 5.48 2.14
N GLU A 60 14.10 6.70 2.58
CA GLU A 60 12.75 7.27 2.53
C GLU A 60 12.21 7.28 1.09
N GLN A 61 13.01 7.73 0.12
CA GLN A 61 12.60 7.71 -1.29
C GLN A 61 12.38 6.28 -1.81
N GLN A 62 13.08 5.28 -1.27
CA GLN A 62 12.82 3.88 -1.62
C GLN A 62 11.53 3.38 -0.97
N ALA A 63 11.25 3.77 0.27
CA ALA A 63 9.99 3.45 0.94
C ALA A 63 8.80 4.01 0.15
N ASP A 64 8.83 5.32 -0.18
CA ASP A 64 7.82 5.99 -1.00
C ASP A 64 7.58 5.24 -2.34
N ASN A 65 8.66 4.86 -3.04
CA ASN A 65 8.55 4.13 -4.31
C ASN A 65 7.91 2.73 -4.16
N VAL A 66 8.11 2.08 -3.01
CA VAL A 66 7.54 0.76 -2.72
C VAL A 66 6.06 0.88 -2.40
N GLU A 67 5.67 1.90 -1.63
CA GLU A 67 4.27 2.23 -1.31
C GLU A 67 3.51 2.57 -2.60
N ASP A 68 4.02 3.49 -3.42
CA ASP A 68 3.45 3.87 -4.72
C ASP A 68 3.28 2.66 -5.65
N ALA A 69 4.26 1.75 -5.67
CA ALA A 69 4.21 0.54 -6.49
C ALA A 69 3.25 -0.52 -5.93
N GLY A 70 3.01 -0.52 -4.62
CA GLY A 70 2.01 -1.35 -3.95
C GLY A 70 0.60 -0.89 -4.27
N GLU A 71 0.33 0.40 -4.08
CA GLU A 71 -0.94 1.05 -4.37
C GLU A 71 -1.30 0.88 -5.86
N ALA A 72 -0.39 1.21 -6.77
CA ALA A 72 -0.63 1.04 -8.22
C ALA A 72 -0.93 -0.41 -8.64
N ARG A 73 -0.45 -1.40 -7.87
CA ARG A 73 -0.77 -2.81 -8.13
C ARG A 73 -2.09 -3.23 -7.51
N ALA A 74 -2.41 -2.72 -6.32
CA ALA A 74 -3.71 -2.93 -5.69
C ALA A 74 -4.82 -2.33 -6.58
N ASP A 75 -4.65 -1.08 -7.01
CA ASP A 75 -5.53 -0.40 -7.97
C ASP A 75 -5.71 -1.19 -9.26
N ALA A 76 -4.63 -1.74 -9.82
CA ALA A 76 -4.71 -2.55 -11.04
C ALA A 76 -5.45 -3.89 -10.83
N ILE A 77 -5.46 -4.44 -9.62
CA ILE A 77 -6.24 -5.64 -9.28
C ILE A 77 -7.72 -5.28 -9.16
N ASP A 78 -8.02 -4.17 -8.47
CA ASP A 78 -9.40 -3.66 -8.31
C ASP A 78 -10.02 -3.26 -9.66
N ASP A 79 -9.30 -2.53 -10.52
CA ASP A 79 -9.74 -2.17 -11.88
C ASP A 79 -10.06 -3.40 -12.73
N VAL A 80 -9.26 -4.47 -12.59
CA VAL A 80 -9.50 -5.74 -13.28
C VAL A 80 -10.75 -6.43 -12.74
N ASP A 81 -11.03 -6.34 -11.44
CA ASP A 81 -12.23 -6.92 -10.85
C ASP A 81 -13.50 -6.16 -11.28
N ASP A 82 -13.47 -4.83 -11.25
CA ASP A 82 -14.56 -3.97 -11.73
C ASP A 82 -14.89 -4.26 -13.22
N ALA A 83 -13.87 -4.35 -14.08
CA ALA A 83 -14.05 -4.69 -15.49
C ALA A 83 -14.60 -6.11 -15.72
N ARG A 84 -14.34 -7.03 -14.79
CA ARG A 84 -14.82 -8.42 -14.83
C ARG A 84 -16.27 -8.51 -14.33
N MET A 85 -16.63 -7.71 -13.34
CA MET A 85 -18.00 -7.56 -12.84
C MET A 85 -18.92 -6.92 -13.88
N GLU A 86 -18.46 -5.88 -14.60
CA GLU A 86 -19.20 -5.30 -15.73
C GLU A 86 -19.46 -6.30 -16.87
N ASN A 87 -18.50 -7.17 -17.19
CA ASN A 87 -18.68 -8.20 -18.21
C ASN A 87 -19.62 -9.34 -17.78
N ARG A 88 -19.77 -9.60 -16.48
CA ARG A 88 -20.72 -10.61 -15.96
C ARG A 88 -22.16 -10.12 -15.88
N ALA A 89 -22.39 -8.81 -15.97
CA ALA A 89 -23.72 -8.20 -15.93
C ALA A 89 -24.43 -8.13 -17.30
N ASN A 90 -23.79 -8.58 -18.38
CA ASN A 90 -24.35 -8.63 -19.75
C ASN A 90 -24.73 -10.05 -20.20
#